data_AF-A0A5N6IC61-F1
#
_entry.id   AF-A0A5N6IC61-F1
#
_cell.length_a   1.000
_cell.length_b   1.000
_cell.length_c   1.000
_cell.angle_alpha   90.00
_cell.angle_beta   90.00
_cell.angle_gamma   90.00
#
_symmetry.space_group_name_H-M   'P 1'
#
loop_
_entity.id
_entity.type
_entity.pdbx_description
1 polymer ?
#
loop_
_entity_poly.entity_id
_entity_poly.type
_entity_poly.pdbx_seq_one_letter_code
_entity_poly.pdbx_strand_id
1 'polypeptide(L)'
;MQHIGRHFCAARSTSRYARFLNKSKSPVQYLPGIQRLTRQFATDTVPRVPHLVAQDLIDSQHLHHVRDVHNHLKHEGILKISLNFPDDNSRYLASLIVSLSKNHGHGLPITHSASRGWFWDVRPSETTFQTENHQARSETMQEFPWHTDCSYEHAPPRFFALQVLQPDRYGGGTLSVMKIDRLSQFLSPAAKAALHEPEYQITIPPEFIKNPDQRHIVGSLFALDTQDRGHSLMMRYRDEIVTPLSARAAAALKELRAALQDLEALAQSTLHLTPADLPARSIILLDNYRWLHARNSIKDPARHLRRVRWNAIPFANSVVS
;
A
#
# COMPACT_ATOMS: atom_id res chain seq x y z
N MET A 1 37.11 -43.01 -23.65
CA MET A 1 37.20 -44.20 -24.53
C MET A 1 36.34 -43.95 -25.75
N GLN A 2 36.97 -44.07 -26.91
CA GLN A 2 36.47 -43.73 -28.25
C GLN A 2 35.51 -44.78 -28.80
N HIS A 3 34.68 -44.35 -29.77
CA HIS A 3 34.07 -45.05 -30.93
C HIS A 3 32.65 -44.47 -31.14
N ILE A 4 32.09 -44.12 -32.31
CA ILE A 4 32.21 -44.33 -33.78
C ILE A 4 31.37 -43.16 -34.38
N GLY A 5 31.50 -42.60 -35.58
CA GLY A 5 32.28 -42.83 -36.81
C GLY A 5 31.57 -42.17 -38.00
N ARG A 6 32.31 -42.04 -39.13
CA ARG A 6 31.87 -41.96 -40.55
C ARG A 6 31.05 -40.73 -41.02
N HIS A 7 31.12 -40.20 -42.24
CA HIS A 7 32.07 -40.14 -43.38
C HIS A 7 31.33 -39.37 -44.53
N PHE A 8 32.10 -38.92 -45.54
CA PHE A 8 31.74 -38.43 -46.91
C PHE A 8 31.25 -36.97 -47.07
N CYS A 9 32.05 -36.05 -47.65
CA CYS A 9 32.39 -35.81 -49.09
C CYS A 9 31.23 -35.17 -49.87
N ALA A 10 31.29 -33.88 -50.23
CA ALA A 10 32.09 -33.22 -51.28
C ALA A 10 31.33 -33.10 -52.62
N ALA A 11 31.09 -31.86 -53.06
CA ALA A 11 31.15 -31.39 -54.47
C ALA A 11 30.59 -29.95 -54.54
N ARG A 12 31.45 -28.96 -54.84
CA ARG A 12 31.65 -28.31 -56.15
C ARG A 12 30.46 -27.44 -56.57
N SER A 13 30.60 -26.12 -56.47
CA SER A 13 31.22 -25.24 -57.48
C SER A 13 30.25 -24.91 -58.61
N THR A 14 29.89 -23.63 -58.71
CA THR A 14 30.04 -22.86 -59.96
C THR A 14 29.92 -21.37 -59.68
N SER A 15 31.02 -20.70 -59.95
CA SER A 15 31.18 -19.26 -60.15
C SER A 15 30.53 -18.84 -61.48
N ARG A 16 29.96 -17.63 -61.56
CA ARG A 16 30.39 -16.58 -62.51
C ARG A 16 29.54 -15.28 -62.45
N TYR A 17 30.25 -14.19 -62.19
CA TYR A 17 30.24 -12.89 -62.89
C TYR A 17 28.97 -12.02 -63.02
N ALA A 18 29.10 -10.84 -62.40
CA ALA A 18 29.00 -9.48 -63.00
C ALA A 18 27.69 -8.68 -62.97
N ARG A 19 27.78 -7.60 -62.17
CA ARG A 19 27.32 -6.20 -62.34
C ARG A 19 26.05 -5.94 -63.16
N PHE A 20 25.07 -5.31 -62.52
CA PHE A 20 24.41 -4.12 -63.06
C PHE A 20 24.08 -3.13 -61.93
N LEU A 21 24.45 -1.87 -62.13
CA LEU A 21 23.98 -0.70 -61.39
C LEU A 21 22.50 -0.46 -61.73
N ASN A 22 21.63 -0.19 -60.75
CA ASN A 22 20.91 1.09 -60.72
C ASN A 22 20.06 1.31 -59.46
N LYS A 23 19.95 2.59 -59.13
CA LYS A 23 19.11 3.20 -58.10
C LYS A 23 17.62 2.91 -58.33
N SER A 24 16.88 2.59 -57.26
CA SER A 24 15.51 3.07 -57.08
C SER A 24 15.11 2.99 -55.61
N LYS A 25 14.73 4.15 -55.07
CA LYS A 25 14.15 4.35 -53.73
C LYS A 25 12.74 3.75 -53.70
N SER A 26 12.38 3.02 -52.64
CA SER A 26 11.00 2.87 -52.15
C SER A 26 11.00 2.45 -50.67
N PRO A 27 9.97 2.80 -49.90
CA PRO A 27 10.12 3.22 -48.51
C PRO A 27 9.95 2.05 -47.53
N VAL A 28 10.81 2.02 -46.51
CA VAL A 28 10.57 1.23 -45.30
C VAL A 28 9.45 1.96 -44.53
N GLN A 29 8.28 1.34 -44.47
CA GLN A 29 7.20 1.75 -43.57
C GLN A 29 7.69 1.55 -42.13
N TYR A 30 8.09 2.64 -41.49
CA TYR A 30 8.26 2.69 -40.05
C TYR A 30 6.88 2.64 -39.41
N LEU A 31 6.57 1.52 -38.75
CA LEU A 31 5.52 1.48 -37.74
C LEU A 31 5.84 2.55 -36.69
N PRO A 32 4.89 3.43 -36.30
CA PRO A 32 5.14 4.39 -35.25
C PRO A 32 5.35 3.63 -33.94
N GLY A 33 6.55 3.74 -33.40
CA GLY A 33 6.86 3.30 -32.05
C GLY A 33 5.89 3.96 -31.09
N ILE A 34 5.30 3.16 -30.21
CA ILE A 34 4.46 3.62 -29.11
C ILE A 34 5.31 4.59 -28.28
N GLN A 35 5.09 5.89 -28.49
CA GLN A 35 5.68 6.94 -27.65
C GLN A 35 5.14 6.74 -26.25
N ARG A 36 6.00 6.27 -25.35
CA ARG A 36 5.77 6.33 -23.91
C ARG A 36 5.61 7.80 -23.58
N LEU A 37 4.37 8.23 -23.32
CA LEU A 37 4.05 9.61 -22.94
C LEU A 37 4.90 9.97 -21.72
N THR A 38 5.94 10.76 -21.93
CA THR A 38 6.70 11.41 -20.88
C THR A 38 5.82 12.54 -20.36
N ARG A 39 4.91 12.20 -19.44
CA ARG A 39 4.20 13.22 -18.67
C ARG A 39 5.24 13.97 -17.85
N GLN A 40 5.40 15.25 -18.15
CA GLN A 40 6.19 16.17 -17.33
C GLN A 40 5.45 16.35 -16.01
N PHE A 41 5.96 15.71 -14.96
CA PHE A 41 5.52 16.00 -13.61
C PHE A 41 6.13 17.34 -13.20
N ALA A 42 5.30 18.20 -12.59
CA ALA A 42 5.83 19.33 -11.84
C ALA A 42 6.90 18.80 -10.88
N THR A 43 7.98 19.55 -10.69
CA THR A 43 9.04 19.26 -9.71
C THR A 43 8.47 19.40 -8.31
N ASP A 44 7.61 18.47 -7.92
CA ASP A 44 7.10 18.39 -6.57
C ASP A 44 8.28 18.01 -5.67
N THR A 45 8.55 18.85 -4.69
CA THR A 45 9.44 18.52 -3.58
C THR A 45 9.11 17.13 -3.05
N VAL A 46 10.15 16.31 -2.81
CA VAL A 46 10.01 14.98 -2.20
C VAL A 46 9.10 15.11 -0.97
N PRO A 47 7.97 14.36 -0.91
CA PRO A 47 7.03 14.50 0.20
C PRO A 47 7.76 14.27 1.53
N ARG A 48 7.75 15.24 2.43
CA ARG A 48 8.32 15.06 3.77
C ARG A 48 7.23 14.59 4.72
N VAL A 49 7.58 13.66 5.61
CA VAL A 49 6.68 13.24 6.69
C VAL A 49 6.73 14.32 7.78
N PRO A 50 5.60 14.98 8.11
CA PRO A 50 5.53 15.89 9.26
C PRO A 50 5.98 15.18 10.53
N HIS A 51 6.60 15.93 11.44
CA HIS A 51 7.20 15.37 12.63
C HIS A 51 6.84 16.20 13.87
N LEU A 52 6.24 15.55 14.85
CA LEU A 52 6.03 16.09 16.19
C LEU A 52 6.85 15.32 17.22
N VAL A 53 7.14 15.95 18.35
CA VAL A 53 7.79 15.31 19.50
C VAL A 53 6.86 15.41 20.69
N ALA A 54 6.54 14.27 21.31
CA ALA A 54 5.88 14.23 22.61
C ALA A 54 6.94 14.17 23.70
N GLN A 55 6.92 15.15 24.60
CA GLN A 55 7.83 15.25 25.74
C GLN A 55 7.41 14.34 26.88
N ASP A 56 6.11 14.11 27.03
CA ASP A 56 5.55 13.28 28.09
C ASP A 56 4.25 12.55 27.70
N LEU A 57 3.74 11.72 28.62
CA LEU A 57 2.48 11.02 28.44
C LEU A 57 1.28 11.97 28.37
N ILE A 58 1.32 13.12 29.04
CA ILE A 58 0.16 14.02 29.16
C ILE A 58 -0.04 14.86 27.88
N ASP A 59 0.98 15.00 27.04
CA ASP A 59 0.88 15.57 25.69
C ASP A 59 -0.24 14.94 24.86
N SER A 60 -0.50 13.64 25.02
CA SER A 60 -1.62 12.94 24.38
C SER A 60 -3.01 13.48 24.73
N GLN A 61 -3.10 14.36 25.73
CA GLN A 61 -4.31 15.01 26.21
C GLN A 61 -4.24 16.54 26.14
N HIS A 62 -3.07 17.11 25.84
CA HIS A 62 -2.91 18.55 25.63
C HIS A 62 -3.61 19.00 24.35
N LEU A 63 -4.57 19.92 24.46
CA LEU A 63 -5.43 20.34 23.35
C LEU A 63 -4.65 20.84 22.12
N HIS A 64 -3.56 21.57 22.32
CA HIS A 64 -2.73 22.07 21.22
C HIS A 64 -2.08 20.90 20.46
N HIS A 65 -1.46 19.98 21.18
CA HIS A 65 -0.79 18.82 20.62
C HIS A 65 -1.76 17.90 19.89
N VAL A 66 -2.91 17.60 20.50
CA VAL A 66 -3.97 16.79 19.89
C VAL A 66 -4.51 17.45 18.61
N ARG A 67 -4.67 18.78 18.62
CA ARG A 67 -5.09 19.55 17.44
C ARG A 67 -4.05 19.49 16.33
N ASP A 68 -2.76 19.59 16.65
CA ASP A 68 -1.69 19.49 15.64
C ASP A 68 -1.64 18.10 15.02
N VAL A 69 -1.79 17.05 15.83
CA VAL A 69 -1.93 15.67 15.33
C VAL A 69 -3.12 15.54 14.39
N HIS A 70 -4.30 16.04 14.78
CA HIS A 70 -5.48 16.03 13.93
C HIS A 70 -5.25 16.78 12.61
N ASN A 71 -4.65 17.98 12.67
CA ASN A 71 -4.36 18.79 11.50
C ASN A 71 -3.42 18.06 10.54
N HIS A 72 -2.36 17.42 11.04
CA HIS A 72 -1.45 16.67 10.16
C HIS A 72 -2.10 15.45 9.51
N LEU A 73 -2.95 14.73 10.25
CA LEU A 73 -3.73 13.63 9.67
C LEU A 73 -4.72 14.13 8.62
N LYS A 74 -5.32 15.30 8.83
CA LYS A 74 -6.30 15.87 7.91
C LYS A 74 -5.66 16.39 6.62
N HIS A 75 -4.59 17.17 6.69
CA HIS A 75 -4.04 17.82 5.50
C HIS A 75 -3.05 16.91 4.76
N GLU A 76 -2.09 16.31 5.47
CA GLU A 76 -1.04 15.48 4.89
C GLU A 76 -1.40 13.99 4.85
N GLY A 77 -2.24 13.52 5.78
CA GLY A 77 -2.62 12.10 5.87
C GLY A 77 -1.50 11.20 6.40
N ILE A 78 -0.40 11.78 6.90
CA ILE A 78 0.71 11.04 7.48
C ILE A 78 1.40 11.90 8.54
N LEU A 79 1.84 11.28 9.64
CA LEU A 79 2.54 11.98 10.72
C LEU A 79 3.48 11.03 11.47
N LYS A 80 4.72 11.45 11.67
CA LYS A 80 5.62 10.83 12.65
C LYS A 80 5.52 11.57 13.99
N ILE A 81 5.47 10.82 15.08
CA ILE A 81 5.62 11.34 16.44
C ILE A 81 6.80 10.61 17.10
N SER A 82 7.78 11.34 17.61
CA SER A 82 8.84 10.77 18.46
C SER A 82 8.47 10.92 19.93
N LEU A 83 8.65 9.87 20.73
CA LEU A 83 8.44 9.92 22.17
C LEU A 83 9.78 10.13 22.88
N ASN A 84 9.91 11.22 23.63
CA ASN A 84 11.08 11.49 24.47
C ASN A 84 11.04 10.74 25.83
N PHE A 85 10.12 9.80 25.97
CA PHE A 85 9.90 8.99 27.17
C PHE A 85 9.65 7.52 26.77
N PRO A 86 9.89 6.56 27.68
CA PRO A 86 9.52 5.16 27.44
C PRO A 86 8.00 4.97 27.51
N ASP A 87 7.45 4.19 26.57
CA ASP A 87 6.02 3.87 26.55
C ASP A 87 5.77 2.49 25.91
N ASP A 88 6.36 1.44 26.49
CA ASP A 88 6.27 0.08 25.94
C ASP A 88 4.84 -0.50 26.00
N ASN A 89 3.94 0.15 26.73
CA ASN A 89 2.53 -0.21 26.89
C ASN A 89 1.59 0.62 26.01
N SER A 90 2.11 1.50 25.15
CA SER A 90 1.31 2.35 24.23
C SER A 90 0.27 3.23 24.93
N ARG A 91 0.56 3.67 26.16
CA ARG A 91 -0.35 4.53 26.94
C ARG A 91 -0.56 5.87 26.26
N TYR A 92 0.51 6.48 25.72
CA TYR A 92 0.43 7.73 24.98
C TYR A 92 -0.50 7.58 23.77
N LEU A 93 -0.31 6.52 22.97
CA LEU A 93 -1.09 6.31 21.75
C LEU A 93 -2.57 6.01 22.07
N ALA A 94 -2.83 5.24 23.13
CA ALA A 94 -4.19 4.98 23.61
C ALA A 94 -4.91 6.27 24.01
N SER A 95 -4.27 7.09 24.86
CA SER A 95 -4.82 8.38 25.30
C SER A 95 -4.98 9.35 24.14
N LEU A 96 -4.04 9.38 23.19
CA LEU A 96 -4.12 10.26 22.01
C LEU A 96 -5.35 9.95 21.16
N ILE A 97 -5.67 8.68 20.90
CA ILE A 97 -6.84 8.32 20.09
C ILE A 97 -8.14 8.67 20.81
N VAL A 98 -8.21 8.48 22.13
CA VAL A 98 -9.37 8.91 22.94
C VAL A 98 -9.52 10.44 22.87
N SER A 99 -8.43 11.20 22.97
CA SER A 99 -8.45 12.66 22.86
C SER A 99 -8.84 13.13 21.46
N LEU A 100 -8.39 12.46 20.39
CA LEU A 100 -8.80 12.76 19.02
C LEU A 100 -10.30 12.49 18.83
N SER A 101 -10.83 11.43 19.43
CA SER A 101 -12.26 11.15 19.41
C SER A 101 -13.06 12.24 20.12
N LYS A 102 -12.66 12.56 21.35
CA LYS A 102 -13.33 13.56 22.18
C LYS A 102 -13.32 14.97 21.59
N ASN A 103 -12.19 15.40 21.01
CA ASN A 103 -11.98 16.80 20.62
C ASN A 103 -12.15 17.07 19.12
N HIS A 104 -12.04 16.03 18.27
CA HIS A 104 -12.05 16.18 16.82
C HIS A 104 -12.98 15.20 16.09
N GLY A 105 -13.82 14.46 16.83
CA GLY A 105 -14.87 13.61 16.24
C GLY A 105 -14.35 12.37 15.53
N HIS A 106 -13.12 11.93 15.80
CA HIS A 106 -12.65 10.63 15.31
C HIS A 106 -13.48 9.51 15.94
N GLY A 107 -13.83 8.48 15.16
CA GLY A 107 -14.38 7.24 15.70
C GLY A 107 -13.37 6.51 16.59
N LEU A 108 -13.88 5.69 17.52
CA LEU A 108 -13.06 4.89 18.43
C LEU A 108 -12.26 3.80 17.71
N PRO A 109 -11.25 3.20 18.38
CA PRO A 109 -10.49 2.08 17.82
C PRO A 109 -11.37 0.87 17.52
N ILE A 110 -11.00 0.15 16.47
CA ILE A 110 -11.58 -1.15 16.15
C ILE A 110 -10.72 -2.27 16.72
N THR A 111 -11.36 -3.36 17.12
CA THR A 111 -10.65 -4.57 17.57
C THR A 111 -9.94 -5.23 16.39
N HIS A 112 -8.78 -5.83 16.65
CA HIS A 112 -8.01 -6.53 15.61
C HIS A 112 -8.74 -7.76 15.07
N SER A 113 -9.32 -8.52 15.98
CA SER A 113 -10.10 -9.74 15.74
C SER A 113 -11.17 -9.87 16.83
N ALA A 114 -12.03 -10.89 16.73
CA ALA A 114 -13.02 -11.18 17.77
C ALA A 114 -12.38 -11.46 19.16
N SER A 115 -11.11 -11.85 19.20
CA SER A 115 -10.40 -12.26 20.42
C SER A 115 -9.41 -11.24 20.97
N ARG A 116 -9.23 -10.07 20.32
CA ARG A 116 -8.17 -9.09 20.66
C ARG A 116 -8.72 -7.68 20.84
N GLY A 117 -8.14 -6.94 21.78
CA GLY A 117 -8.47 -5.53 22.04
C GLY A 117 -8.01 -4.57 20.94
N TRP A 118 -7.89 -3.29 21.27
CA TRP A 118 -7.55 -2.22 20.33
C TRP A 118 -6.11 -2.28 19.80
N PHE A 119 -5.20 -2.85 20.60
CA PHE A 119 -3.79 -2.93 20.28
C PHE A 119 -3.36 -4.37 20.08
N TRP A 120 -2.48 -4.57 19.11
CA TRP A 120 -1.91 -5.87 18.83
C TRP A 120 -0.47 -5.77 18.36
N ASP A 121 0.29 -6.82 18.64
CA ASP A 121 1.70 -6.87 18.30
C ASP A 121 1.87 -7.26 16.83
N VAL A 122 2.74 -6.55 16.12
CA VAL A 122 3.16 -6.89 14.77
C VAL A 122 4.60 -7.36 14.87
N ARG A 123 4.75 -8.66 15.10
CA ARG A 123 6.03 -9.34 15.31
C ARG A 123 6.07 -10.65 14.52
N PRO A 124 7.19 -10.98 13.87
CA PRO A 124 7.42 -12.30 13.31
C PRO A 124 7.21 -13.41 14.34
N SER A 125 6.34 -14.37 14.03
CA SER A 125 6.08 -15.53 14.88
C SER A 125 5.74 -16.74 14.02
N GLU A 126 6.39 -17.89 14.25
CA GLU A 126 6.09 -19.13 13.51
C GLU A 126 5.15 -20.05 14.29
N THR A 127 4.94 -19.80 15.59
CA THR A 127 4.27 -20.73 16.50
C THR A 127 3.15 -20.10 17.33
N THR A 128 3.14 -18.77 17.45
CA THR A 128 2.13 -18.03 18.22
C THR A 128 1.40 -17.08 17.29
N PHE A 129 0.18 -17.44 16.89
CA PHE A 129 -0.67 -16.63 16.03
C PHE A 129 -1.73 -15.89 16.84
N GLN A 130 -2.09 -14.69 16.40
CA GLN A 130 -3.05 -13.86 17.13
C GLN A 130 -4.51 -14.12 16.73
N THR A 131 -4.70 -14.88 15.66
CA THR A 131 -5.98 -15.37 15.12
C THR A 131 -5.99 -16.90 15.13
N GLU A 132 -7.17 -17.51 15.31
CA GLU A 132 -7.31 -18.97 15.45
C GLU A 132 -6.70 -19.72 14.25
N ASN A 133 -5.56 -20.36 14.47
CA ASN A 133 -4.83 -21.22 13.54
C ASN A 133 -4.36 -20.58 12.22
N HIS A 134 -4.41 -19.25 12.10
CA HIS A 134 -3.98 -18.55 10.90
C HIS A 134 -3.05 -17.38 11.26
N GLN A 135 -1.96 -17.24 10.53
CA GLN A 135 -1.01 -16.14 10.71
C GLN A 135 -1.40 -14.98 9.80
N ALA A 136 -1.63 -13.80 10.37
CA ALA A 136 -1.81 -12.61 9.55
C ALA A 136 -0.52 -12.28 8.80
N ARG A 137 -0.61 -11.85 7.53
CA ARG A 137 0.57 -11.49 6.70
C ARG A 137 1.49 -10.47 7.37
N SER A 138 0.96 -9.59 8.20
CA SER A 138 1.76 -8.62 8.97
C SER A 138 2.70 -9.25 10.00
N GLU A 139 2.37 -10.46 10.48
CA GLU A 139 3.10 -11.23 11.50
C GLU A 139 4.16 -12.16 10.90
N THR A 140 4.38 -12.12 9.59
CA THR A 140 5.37 -12.96 8.90
C THR A 140 6.66 -12.17 8.64
N MET A 141 7.72 -12.90 8.26
CA MET A 141 8.99 -12.32 7.80
C MET A 141 8.96 -11.88 6.32
N GLN A 142 7.97 -12.30 5.53
CA GLN A 142 7.94 -12.04 4.08
C GLN A 142 7.63 -10.58 3.77
N GLU A 143 7.78 -10.15 2.53
CA GLU A 143 7.27 -8.83 2.14
C GLU A 143 5.74 -8.73 2.26
N PHE A 144 5.29 -7.51 2.51
CA PHE A 144 3.88 -7.13 2.44
C PHE A 144 3.72 -6.08 1.32
N PRO A 145 3.24 -6.48 0.13
CA PRO A 145 3.04 -5.59 -1.02
C PRO A 145 2.10 -4.43 -0.75
N TRP A 146 1.98 -3.51 -1.71
CA TRP A 146 1.10 -2.35 -1.65
C TRP A 146 -0.34 -2.71 -1.28
N HIS A 147 -0.81 -2.14 -0.17
CA HIS A 147 -2.17 -2.32 0.30
C HIS A 147 -2.66 -1.14 1.15
N THR A 148 -3.96 -1.17 1.41
CA THR A 148 -4.62 -0.48 2.52
C THR A 148 -5.07 -1.50 3.55
N ASP A 149 -5.03 -1.16 4.83
CA ASP A 149 -5.49 -2.03 5.91
C ASP A 149 -7.00 -2.30 5.82
N CYS A 150 -7.41 -3.54 6.10
CA CYS A 150 -8.81 -3.99 6.13
C CYS A 150 -9.62 -3.68 4.86
N SER A 151 -9.02 -3.77 3.66
CA SER A 151 -9.73 -3.49 2.40
C SER A 151 -10.96 -4.38 2.14
N TYR A 152 -11.09 -5.50 2.86
CA TYR A 152 -12.21 -6.44 2.83
C TYR A 152 -13.37 -6.07 3.75
N GLU A 153 -13.26 -5.01 4.56
CA GLU A 153 -14.35 -4.53 5.42
C GLU A 153 -15.25 -3.55 4.65
N HIS A 154 -16.54 -3.53 4.98
CA HIS A 154 -17.47 -2.51 4.48
C HIS A 154 -17.12 -1.11 4.99
N ALA A 155 -16.67 -1.04 6.25
CA ALA A 155 -16.20 0.17 6.91
C ALA A 155 -14.72 -0.01 7.30
N PRO A 156 -13.78 0.08 6.34
CA PRO A 156 -12.36 0.01 6.65
C PRO A 156 -11.98 1.19 7.58
N PRO A 157 -11.03 1.02 8.50
CA PRO A 157 -10.58 2.12 9.34
C PRO A 157 -9.92 3.20 8.49
N ARG A 158 -10.29 4.46 8.73
CA ARG A 158 -9.65 5.59 8.05
C ARG A 158 -8.21 5.76 8.48
N PHE A 159 -7.89 5.49 9.74
CA PHE A 159 -6.55 5.72 10.26
C PHE A 159 -5.95 4.48 10.90
N PHE A 160 -4.63 4.33 10.78
CA PHE A 160 -3.87 3.38 11.57
C PHE A 160 -2.59 4.01 12.10
N ALA A 161 -2.05 3.41 13.16
CA ALA A 161 -0.76 3.78 13.72
C ALA A 161 0.10 2.55 13.96
N LEU A 162 1.41 2.74 13.82
CA LEU A 162 2.44 1.78 14.20
C LEU A 162 3.39 2.44 15.18
N GLN A 163 3.43 1.94 16.41
CA GLN A 163 4.47 2.27 17.38
C GLN A 163 5.64 1.30 17.23
N VAL A 164 6.85 1.83 17.09
CA VAL A 164 8.09 1.06 17.02
C VAL A 164 8.58 0.78 18.43
N LEU A 165 8.45 -0.45 18.88
CA LEU A 165 9.05 -0.93 20.14
C LEU A 165 10.47 -1.42 19.88
N GLN A 166 10.65 -2.21 18.82
CA GLN A 166 11.95 -2.64 18.32
C GLN A 166 11.97 -2.61 16.78
N PRO A 167 12.81 -1.76 16.17
CA PRO A 167 12.94 -1.74 14.71
C PRO A 167 13.70 -2.97 14.20
N ASP A 168 13.66 -3.18 12.89
CA ASP A 168 14.54 -4.16 12.25
C ASP A 168 16.00 -3.69 12.33
N ARG A 169 16.90 -4.54 12.84
CA ARG A 169 18.33 -4.19 13.00
C ARG A 169 19.22 -4.65 11.84
N TYR A 170 18.67 -5.35 10.85
CA TYR A 170 19.44 -6.02 9.79
C TYR A 170 19.08 -5.53 8.38
N GLY A 171 18.51 -4.33 8.27
CA GLY A 171 18.20 -3.69 6.99
C GLY A 171 16.98 -4.30 6.29
N GLY A 172 16.02 -4.81 7.05
CA GLY A 172 14.68 -5.21 6.59
C GLY A 172 13.59 -4.30 7.14
N GLY A 173 12.33 -4.70 6.98
CA GLY A 173 11.17 -4.08 7.61
C GLY A 173 10.94 -2.59 7.32
N THR A 174 11.50 -2.06 6.22
CA THR A 174 11.28 -0.70 5.71
C THR A 174 9.82 -0.51 5.36
N LEU A 175 9.21 0.55 5.88
CA LEU A 175 7.83 0.93 5.56
C LEU A 175 7.85 1.86 4.35
N SER A 176 7.29 1.40 3.23
CA SER A 176 7.13 2.20 2.02
C SER A 176 5.71 2.76 1.97
N VAL A 177 5.54 4.03 1.63
CA VAL A 177 4.22 4.68 1.54
C VAL A 177 4.10 5.52 0.26
N MET A 178 2.92 5.52 -0.34
CA MET A 178 2.64 6.19 -1.61
C MET A 178 1.27 6.87 -1.55
N LYS A 179 1.18 8.12 -2.00
CA LYS A 179 -0.11 8.81 -2.08
C LYS A 179 -0.95 8.26 -3.22
N ILE A 180 -2.22 7.99 -2.92
CA ILE A 180 -3.19 7.47 -3.88
C ILE A 180 -3.55 8.52 -4.94
N ASP A 181 -3.56 9.81 -4.59
CA ASP A 181 -3.80 10.90 -5.54
C ASP A 181 -2.79 10.87 -6.70
N ARG A 182 -1.51 10.67 -6.40
CA ARG A 182 -0.42 10.52 -7.37
C ARG A 182 -0.59 9.28 -8.21
N LEU A 183 -0.84 8.12 -7.59
CA LEU A 183 -1.13 6.88 -8.32
C LEU A 183 -2.27 7.08 -9.32
N SER A 184 -3.35 7.75 -8.90
CA SER A 184 -4.51 8.00 -9.75
C SER A 184 -4.14 8.80 -11.00
N GLN A 185 -3.13 9.67 -10.96
CA GLN A 185 -2.73 10.43 -12.14
C GLN A 185 -2.22 9.55 -13.28
N PHE A 186 -1.73 8.34 -12.99
CA PHE A 186 -1.23 7.39 -13.99
C PHE A 186 -2.34 6.56 -14.64
N LEU A 187 -3.56 6.64 -14.13
CA LEU A 187 -4.70 5.88 -14.64
C LEU A 187 -5.47 6.67 -15.70
N SER A 188 -5.95 5.95 -16.70
CA SER A 188 -6.87 6.42 -17.73
C SER A 188 -8.22 6.81 -17.11
N PRO A 189 -8.96 7.74 -17.73
CA PRO A 189 -10.31 8.08 -17.27
C PRO A 189 -11.24 6.85 -17.20
N ALA A 190 -11.11 5.92 -18.15
CA ALA A 190 -11.88 4.69 -18.19
C ALA A 190 -11.56 3.76 -17.01
N ALA A 191 -10.28 3.59 -16.66
CA ALA A 191 -9.88 2.81 -15.49
C ALA A 191 -10.39 3.45 -14.20
N LYS A 192 -10.27 4.77 -14.04
CA LYS A 192 -10.80 5.48 -12.86
C LYS A 192 -12.31 5.24 -12.71
N ALA A 193 -13.07 5.43 -13.79
CA ALA A 193 -14.51 5.21 -13.78
C ALA A 193 -14.84 3.77 -13.37
N ALA A 194 -14.15 2.77 -13.93
CA ALA A 194 -14.35 1.37 -13.55
C ALA A 194 -13.91 1.05 -12.11
N LEU A 195 -12.90 1.72 -11.55
CA LEU A 195 -12.48 1.53 -10.15
C LEU A 195 -13.48 2.10 -9.14
N HIS A 196 -14.30 3.08 -9.54
CA HIS A 196 -15.37 3.65 -8.72
C HIS A 196 -16.63 2.78 -8.66
N GLU A 197 -16.77 1.80 -9.54
CA GLU A 197 -17.97 0.97 -9.64
C GLU A 197 -17.88 -0.27 -8.76
N PRO A 198 -19.01 -0.78 -8.22
CA PRO A 198 -19.04 -1.93 -7.32
C PRO A 198 -18.89 -3.27 -8.07
N GLU A 199 -17.83 -3.40 -8.85
CA GLU A 199 -17.56 -4.54 -9.72
C GLU A 199 -16.35 -5.38 -9.27
N TYR A 200 -16.02 -5.33 -7.98
CA TYR A 200 -14.91 -6.08 -7.41
C TYR A 200 -15.40 -6.90 -6.24
N GLN A 201 -15.19 -8.21 -6.32
CA GLN A 201 -15.29 -9.10 -5.18
C GLN A 201 -13.98 -9.00 -4.39
N ILE A 202 -14.08 -8.68 -3.11
CA ILE A 202 -12.95 -8.56 -2.20
C ILE A 202 -13.08 -9.67 -1.15
N THR A 203 -12.24 -10.70 -1.27
CA THR A 203 -12.25 -11.86 -0.38
C THR A 203 -11.80 -11.46 1.02
N ILE A 204 -12.53 -11.93 2.04
CA ILE A 204 -12.14 -11.78 3.44
C ILE A 204 -11.10 -12.87 3.74
N PRO A 205 -9.87 -12.52 4.15
CA PRO A 205 -8.88 -13.53 4.52
C PRO A 205 -9.41 -14.42 5.66
N PRO A 206 -9.09 -15.73 5.67
CA PRO A 206 -9.65 -16.69 6.62
C PRO A 206 -9.52 -16.25 8.08
N GLU A 207 -8.39 -15.66 8.44
CA GLU A 207 -8.08 -15.17 9.79
C GLU A 207 -8.98 -14.02 10.27
N PHE A 208 -9.69 -13.35 9.35
CA PHE A 208 -10.54 -12.19 9.64
C PHE A 208 -12.04 -12.46 9.41
N ILE A 209 -12.43 -13.71 9.14
CA ILE A 209 -13.83 -14.09 9.01
C ILE A 209 -14.53 -13.97 10.37
N LYS A 210 -15.49 -13.06 10.46
CA LYS A 210 -16.36 -12.88 11.63
C LYS A 210 -17.67 -13.65 11.52
N ASN A 211 -18.18 -13.81 10.30
CA ASN A 211 -19.40 -14.55 10.00
C ASN A 211 -19.09 -15.67 9.00
N PRO A 212 -19.31 -16.96 9.37
CA PRO A 212 -19.14 -18.09 8.47
C PRO A 212 -19.93 -18.03 7.15
N ASP A 213 -20.98 -17.21 7.04
CA ASP A 213 -21.74 -17.08 5.79
C ASP A 213 -21.21 -15.95 4.90
N GLN A 214 -20.33 -15.09 5.42
CA GLN A 214 -19.74 -13.98 4.70
C GLN A 214 -18.25 -14.25 4.44
N ARG A 215 -17.90 -14.53 3.18
CA ARG A 215 -16.52 -14.80 2.75
C ARG A 215 -15.91 -13.70 1.89
N HIS A 216 -16.71 -12.76 1.45
CA HIS A 216 -16.28 -11.64 0.62
C HIS A 216 -17.25 -10.47 0.79
N ILE A 217 -16.83 -9.31 0.28
CA ILE A 217 -17.71 -8.19 -0.02
C ILE A 217 -17.66 -7.92 -1.53
N VAL A 218 -18.70 -7.28 -2.06
CA VAL A 218 -18.67 -6.70 -3.40
C VAL A 218 -18.70 -5.19 -3.26
N GLY A 219 -17.79 -4.50 -3.95
CA GLY A 219 -17.68 -3.04 -3.84
C GLY A 219 -16.67 -2.44 -4.80
N SER A 220 -16.55 -1.12 -4.75
CA SER A 220 -15.58 -0.35 -5.54
C SER A 220 -14.19 -0.36 -4.90
N LEU A 221 -13.14 -0.14 -5.69
CA LEU A 221 -11.78 0.06 -5.17
C LEU A 221 -11.49 1.54 -4.90
N PHE A 222 -12.11 2.45 -5.66
CA PHE A 222 -12.06 3.89 -5.45
C PHE A 222 -13.38 4.43 -4.92
N ALA A 223 -13.30 5.49 -4.13
CA ALA A 223 -14.44 6.28 -3.65
C ALA A 223 -14.02 7.74 -3.45
N LEU A 224 -15.00 8.62 -3.24
CA LEU A 224 -14.75 10.01 -2.84
C LEU A 224 -15.11 10.16 -1.35
N ASP A 225 -14.25 10.81 -0.58
CA ASP A 225 -14.51 11.12 0.83
C ASP A 225 -15.60 12.19 0.92
N THR A 226 -16.85 11.77 1.18
CA THR A 226 -17.99 12.70 1.34
C THR A 226 -17.97 13.46 2.66
N GLN A 227 -17.13 13.05 3.62
CA GLN A 227 -16.94 13.76 4.89
C GLN A 227 -15.89 14.87 4.77
N ASP A 228 -15.06 14.83 3.73
CA ASP A 228 -14.10 15.87 3.41
C ASP A 228 -14.70 16.87 2.41
N ARG A 229 -14.60 18.17 2.72
CA ARG A 229 -15.10 19.24 1.84
C ARG A 229 -14.45 19.22 0.46
N GLY A 230 -13.23 18.69 0.36
CA GLY A 230 -12.48 18.54 -0.89
C GLY A 230 -12.84 17.31 -1.73
N HIS A 231 -13.70 16.41 -1.22
CA HIS A 231 -14.01 15.13 -1.86
C HIS A 231 -12.74 14.34 -2.24
N SER A 232 -11.80 14.22 -1.29
CA SER A 232 -10.53 13.55 -1.53
C SER A 232 -10.74 12.11 -2.03
N LEU A 233 -9.92 11.69 -3.01
CA LEU A 233 -9.94 10.32 -3.52
C LEU A 233 -9.53 9.36 -2.39
N MET A 234 -10.34 8.31 -2.20
CA MET A 234 -10.11 7.22 -1.28
C MET A 234 -9.89 5.92 -2.04
N MET A 235 -9.07 5.03 -1.50
CA MET A 235 -8.87 3.68 -2.04
C MET A 235 -9.01 2.62 -0.94
N ARG A 236 -9.50 1.44 -1.34
CA ARG A 236 -9.29 0.19 -0.63
C ARG A 236 -8.70 -0.82 -1.59
N TYR A 237 -7.59 -1.44 -1.22
CA TYR A 237 -6.88 -2.34 -2.11
C TYR A 237 -5.96 -3.28 -1.35
N ARG A 238 -5.94 -4.53 -1.80
CA ARG A 238 -4.95 -5.55 -1.46
C ARG A 238 -4.98 -6.59 -2.58
N ASP A 239 -3.91 -6.65 -3.36
CA ASP A 239 -3.94 -7.27 -4.69
C ASP A 239 -4.45 -8.72 -4.69
N GLU A 240 -3.97 -9.52 -3.75
CA GLU A 240 -4.22 -10.96 -3.72
C GLU A 240 -5.65 -11.35 -3.34
N ILE A 241 -6.46 -10.41 -2.86
CA ILE A 241 -7.85 -10.67 -2.45
C ILE A 241 -8.90 -10.01 -3.35
N VAL A 242 -8.48 -9.35 -4.44
CA VAL A 242 -9.39 -8.63 -5.33
C VAL A 242 -9.62 -9.42 -6.62
N THR A 243 -10.88 -9.73 -6.90
CA THR A 243 -11.33 -10.37 -8.14
C THR A 243 -12.28 -9.43 -8.89
N PRO A 244 -11.98 -9.05 -10.14
CA PRO A 244 -12.90 -8.25 -10.96
C PRO A 244 -14.10 -9.08 -11.41
N LEU A 245 -15.29 -8.48 -11.42
CA LEU A 245 -16.56 -9.12 -11.80
C LEU A 245 -17.00 -8.79 -13.24
N SER A 246 -16.30 -7.89 -13.92
CA SER A 246 -16.60 -7.47 -15.30
C SER A 246 -15.31 -7.34 -16.12
N ALA A 247 -15.44 -7.32 -17.45
CA ALA A 247 -14.30 -7.11 -18.35
C ALA A 247 -13.66 -5.72 -18.16
N ARG A 248 -14.47 -4.69 -17.90
CA ARG A 248 -13.98 -3.32 -17.64
C ARG A 248 -13.26 -3.22 -16.30
N ALA A 249 -13.76 -3.89 -15.26
CA ALA A 249 -13.10 -3.99 -13.96
C ALA A 249 -11.77 -4.75 -14.07
N ALA A 250 -11.73 -5.82 -14.87
CA ALA A 250 -10.50 -6.58 -15.09
C ALA A 250 -9.42 -5.75 -15.83
N ALA A 251 -9.83 -4.99 -16.85
CA ALA A 251 -8.93 -4.06 -17.54
C ALA A 251 -8.41 -2.97 -16.60
N ALA A 252 -9.28 -2.37 -15.79
CA ALA A 252 -8.92 -1.32 -14.84
C ALA A 252 -7.98 -1.83 -13.74
N LEU A 253 -8.22 -3.04 -13.19
CA LEU A 253 -7.33 -3.66 -12.22
C LEU A 253 -5.96 -3.98 -12.82
N LYS A 254 -5.90 -4.42 -14.08
CA LYS A 254 -4.64 -4.64 -14.79
C LYS A 254 -3.87 -3.33 -14.96
N GLU A 255 -4.56 -2.25 -15.33
CA GLU A 255 -3.96 -0.93 -15.45
C GLU A 255 -3.46 -0.40 -14.10
N LEU A 256 -4.23 -0.59 -13.02
CA LEU A 256 -3.83 -0.24 -11.67
C LEU A 256 -2.54 -0.95 -11.23
N ARG A 257 -2.44 -2.26 -11.50
CA ARG A 257 -1.22 -3.05 -11.23
C ARG A 257 -0.01 -2.51 -11.99
N ALA A 258 -0.17 -2.20 -13.27
CA ALA A 258 0.91 -1.62 -14.07
C ALA A 258 1.33 -0.23 -13.56
N ALA A 259 0.37 0.62 -13.20
CA ALA A 259 0.63 1.94 -12.63
C ALA A 259 1.39 1.86 -11.30
N LEU A 260 1.06 0.89 -10.43
CA LEU A 260 1.80 0.65 -9.18
C LEU A 260 3.27 0.29 -9.44
N GLN A 261 3.53 -0.59 -10.41
CA GLN A 261 4.89 -0.99 -10.80
C GLN A 261 5.68 0.18 -11.39
N ASP A 262 5.06 0.94 -12.29
CA ASP A 262 5.70 2.13 -12.89
C ASP A 262 6.00 3.18 -11.81
N LEU A 263 5.11 3.39 -10.84
CA LEU A 263 5.28 4.40 -9.80
C LEU A 263 6.31 4.01 -8.76
N GLU A 264 6.42 2.73 -8.43
CA GLU A 264 7.48 2.19 -7.59
C GLU A 264 8.88 2.37 -8.23
N ALA A 265 8.97 2.32 -9.56
CA ALA A 265 10.21 2.60 -10.28
C ALA A 265 10.60 4.10 -10.27
N LEU A 266 9.70 5.00 -9.89
CA LEU A 266 9.94 6.44 -9.81
C LEU A 266 10.37 6.84 -8.39
N ALA A 267 11.67 7.11 -8.21
CA ALA A 267 12.31 7.38 -6.91
C ALA A 267 11.74 8.55 -6.08
N GLN A 268 10.81 9.35 -6.62
CA GLN A 268 10.21 10.51 -5.94
C GLN A 268 8.72 10.33 -5.59
N SER A 269 8.13 9.19 -5.97
CA SER A 269 6.70 8.94 -5.82
C SER A 269 6.36 8.12 -4.57
N THR A 270 7.38 7.49 -4.00
CA THR A 270 7.30 6.65 -2.80
C THR A 270 8.23 7.17 -1.72
N LEU A 271 7.76 7.19 -0.48
CA LEU A 271 8.60 7.42 0.68
C LEU A 271 8.99 6.08 1.29
N HIS A 272 10.29 5.89 1.50
CA HIS A 272 10.83 4.70 2.17
C HIS A 272 11.30 5.09 3.57
N LEU A 273 10.55 4.67 4.59
CA LEU A 273 10.85 4.92 5.98
C LEU A 273 11.61 3.72 6.56
N THR A 274 12.92 3.88 6.67
CA THR A 274 13.86 2.89 7.19
C THR A 274 13.83 2.84 8.72
N PRO A 275 14.50 1.86 9.35
CA PRO A 275 14.77 1.87 10.79
C PRO A 275 15.44 3.15 11.32
N ALA A 276 16.20 3.89 10.49
CA ALA A 276 16.78 5.17 10.88
C ALA A 276 15.73 6.30 10.90
N ASP A 277 14.74 6.24 10.02
CA ASP A 277 13.63 7.19 9.97
C ASP A 277 12.60 6.92 11.07
N LEU A 278 12.40 5.64 11.40
CA LEU A 278 11.46 5.16 12.43
C LEU A 278 12.18 4.29 13.47
N PRO A 279 13.06 4.88 14.31
CA PRO A 279 13.71 4.16 15.39
C PRO A 279 12.70 3.78 16.48
N ALA A 280 13.14 2.96 17.45
CA ALA A 280 12.37 2.71 18.67
C ALA A 280 11.87 4.02 19.29
N ARG A 281 10.68 3.99 19.89
CA ARG A 281 9.94 5.17 20.40
C ARG A 281 9.45 6.14 19.33
N SER A 282 9.36 5.70 18.08
CA SER A 282 8.61 6.40 17.03
C SER A 282 7.20 5.84 16.91
N ILE A 283 6.24 6.70 16.61
CA ILE A 283 4.90 6.34 16.15
C ILE A 283 4.72 6.94 14.76
N ILE A 284 4.31 6.13 13.79
CA ILE A 284 3.87 6.61 12.48
C ILE A 284 2.36 6.43 12.39
N LEU A 285 1.65 7.50 12.05
CA LEU A 285 0.20 7.53 11.85
C LEU A 285 -0.07 7.79 10.38
N LEU A 286 -1.05 7.09 9.81
CA LEU A 286 -1.44 7.21 8.40
C LEU A 286 -2.96 7.28 8.24
N ASP A 287 -3.39 8.09 7.27
CA ASP A 287 -4.71 8.00 6.63
C ASP A 287 -4.67 6.87 5.60
N ASN A 288 -5.24 5.74 6.00
CA ASN A 288 -5.35 4.49 5.27
C ASN A 288 -6.15 4.62 3.96
N TYR A 289 -6.95 5.67 3.81
CA TYR A 289 -7.73 5.89 2.59
C TYR A 289 -6.94 6.65 1.53
N ARG A 290 -5.96 7.46 1.94
CA ARG A 290 -5.19 8.36 1.07
C ARG A 290 -3.76 7.88 0.79
N TRP A 291 -3.29 6.92 1.58
CA TRP A 291 -1.97 6.33 1.43
C TRP A 291 -2.03 4.81 1.28
N LEU A 292 -1.38 4.31 0.22
CA LEU A 292 -0.96 2.92 0.16
C LEU A 292 0.29 2.73 1.00
N HIS A 293 0.44 1.55 1.57
CA HIS A 293 1.65 1.17 2.28
C HIS A 293 2.11 -0.25 1.93
N ALA A 294 3.41 -0.46 2.02
CA ALA A 294 4.07 -1.72 1.80
C ALA A 294 5.22 -1.89 2.79
N ARG A 295 5.69 -3.12 2.95
CA ARG A 295 6.83 -3.47 3.79
C ARG A 295 7.72 -4.43 3.02
N ASN A 296 9.01 -4.15 2.91
CA ASN A 296 9.95 -5.16 2.42
C ASN A 296 10.11 -6.30 3.45
N SER A 297 10.81 -7.36 3.07
CA SER A 297 11.04 -8.50 3.96
C SER A 297 11.68 -8.06 5.28
N ILE A 298 11.20 -8.63 6.38
CA ILE A 298 11.86 -8.48 7.69
C ILE A 298 13.08 -9.38 7.70
N LYS A 299 14.16 -8.88 8.31
CA LYS A 299 15.40 -9.61 8.51
C LYS A 299 15.68 -9.85 10.00
N ASP A 300 15.03 -9.11 10.89
CA ASP A 300 15.13 -9.28 12.35
C ASP A 300 13.89 -9.97 12.95
N PRO A 301 13.98 -11.22 13.43
CA PRO A 301 12.85 -11.91 14.07
C PRO A 301 12.43 -11.27 15.40
N ALA A 302 13.25 -10.40 15.99
CA ALA A 302 12.92 -9.64 17.17
C ALA A 302 12.28 -8.27 16.84
N ARG A 303 12.07 -7.93 15.55
CA ARG A 303 11.34 -6.72 15.18
C ARG A 303 9.95 -6.74 15.80
N HIS A 304 9.60 -5.66 16.48
CA HIS A 304 8.35 -5.55 17.23
C HIS A 304 7.73 -4.18 17.05
N LEU A 305 6.57 -4.14 16.42
CA LEU A 305 5.71 -2.96 16.41
C LEU A 305 4.43 -3.24 17.19
N ARG A 306 3.77 -2.17 17.64
CA ARG A 306 2.38 -2.24 18.09
C ARG A 306 1.48 -1.47 17.14
N ARG A 307 0.38 -2.09 16.73
CA ARG A 307 -0.58 -1.52 15.77
C ARG A 307 -1.90 -1.21 16.47
N VAL A 308 -2.55 -0.15 15.98
CA VAL A 308 -3.95 0.20 16.26
C VAL A 308 -4.58 0.78 15.00
N ARG A 309 -5.88 0.55 14.81
CA ARG A 309 -6.70 1.11 13.74
C ARG A 309 -7.91 1.78 14.38
N TRP A 310 -8.35 2.92 13.85
CA TRP A 310 -9.51 3.64 14.39
C TRP A 310 -10.27 4.41 13.31
N ASN A 311 -11.40 4.99 13.70
CA ASN A 311 -12.26 5.77 12.82
C ASN A 311 -12.76 4.96 11.61
N ALA A 312 -13.38 3.81 11.88
CA ALA A 312 -14.05 3.02 10.85
C ALA A 312 -15.32 3.73 10.37
N ILE A 313 -15.34 4.03 9.08
CA ILE A 313 -16.47 4.67 8.40
C ILE A 313 -16.78 3.90 7.11
N PRO A 314 -18.04 3.85 6.66
CA PRO A 314 -18.38 3.20 5.39
C PRO A 314 -17.55 3.76 4.23
N PHE A 315 -16.93 2.88 3.44
CA PHE A 315 -15.99 3.29 2.39
C PHE A 315 -16.66 4.05 1.24
N ALA A 316 -17.88 3.67 0.91
CA ALA A 316 -18.73 4.38 -0.05
C ALA A 316 -20.17 4.26 0.46
N ASN A 317 -21.05 5.17 0.02
CA ASN A 317 -22.47 4.95 0.18
C ASN A 317 -22.84 3.72 -0.63
N SER A 318 -22.87 2.56 0.02
CA SER A 318 -23.53 1.39 -0.50
C SER A 318 -24.96 1.83 -0.78
N VAL A 319 -25.34 1.95 -2.05
CA VAL A 319 -26.76 1.76 -2.37
C VAL A 319 -27.00 0.31 -2.01
N VAL A 320 -27.54 0.08 -0.81
CA VAL A 320 -28.07 -1.21 -0.43
C VAL A 320 -29.28 -1.40 -1.35
N SER A 321 -29.06 -2.07 -2.48
CA SER A 321 -30.13 -2.54 -3.35
C SER A 321 -30.76 -3.80 -2.77
#